data_AF-D6LJ04-F1
#
_entry.id   AF-D6LJ04-F1
#
_cell.length_a   1.000
_cell.length_b   1.000
_cell.length_c   1.000
_cell.angle_alpha   90.00
_cell.angle_beta   90.00
_cell.angle_gamma   90.00
#
_symmetry.space_group_name_H-M   'P 1'
#
loop_
_entity.id
_entity.type
_entity.pdbx_description
1 polymer ?
#
loop_
_entity_poly.entity_id
_entity_poly.type
_entity_poly.pdbx_seq_one_letter_code
_entity_poly.pdbx_strand_id
1 'polypeptide(L)'
;MANKSNYYPRTPRLQSWEVQGLGKGTMRIIKDMGLKEPYIGITNVDYSSLPDDISAYFYNSEQIPTIISLACEDTNDGKILCSGAFMVQLLPGADEDFITKLERKAEAIRPMNELMKGGMSLEQIINLLYDDMDTADDSLVEEYEILEEKELKYNCDCNSDRFQRGIMTLGKEELKHIFEGEKEIEAECQFCGKKYKFTENDFEDILKK
;
A
#
# COMPACT_ATOMS: atom_id res chain seq x y z
N MET A 1 8.11 -35.71 17.30
CA MET A 1 8.34 -34.84 16.12
C MET A 1 6.98 -34.57 15.49
N ALA A 2 6.30 -33.53 15.97
CA ALA A 2 4.99 -33.12 15.45
C ALA A 2 5.20 -32.18 14.26
N ASN A 3 4.46 -32.45 13.19
CA ASN A 3 4.52 -31.78 11.91
C ASN A 3 4.04 -30.33 12.06
N LYS A 4 4.97 -29.36 12.12
CA LYS A 4 4.67 -27.91 12.13
C LYS A 4 4.19 -27.48 10.73
N SER A 5 2.97 -27.85 10.35
CA SER A 5 2.35 -27.33 9.13
C SER A 5 1.76 -25.94 9.39
N ASN A 6 2.30 -24.92 8.73
CA ASN A 6 1.65 -23.64 8.41
C ASN A 6 0.88 -22.95 9.56
N TYR A 7 1.58 -22.56 10.62
CA TYR A 7 1.05 -21.58 11.56
C TYR A 7 1.24 -20.17 10.97
N TYR A 8 0.22 -19.70 10.26
CA TYR A 8 0.09 -18.29 9.89
C TYR A 8 -0.67 -17.60 11.02
N PRO A 9 -0.14 -16.53 11.65
CA PRO A 9 -0.97 -15.67 12.48
C PRO A 9 -2.07 -15.13 11.57
N ARG A 10 -3.33 -15.52 11.84
CA ARG A 10 -4.44 -15.11 11.00
C ARG A 10 -4.81 -13.70 11.39
N THR A 11 -4.71 -12.78 10.46
CA THR A 11 -5.35 -11.47 10.58
C THR A 11 -6.84 -11.69 10.91
N PRO A 12 -7.41 -10.98 11.90
CA PRO A 12 -8.83 -11.06 12.20
C PRO A 12 -9.64 -10.91 10.91
N ARG A 13 -10.61 -11.79 10.65
CA ARG A 13 -11.41 -11.74 9.42
C ARG A 13 -12.24 -10.46 9.40
N LEU A 14 -11.82 -9.50 8.59
CA LEU A 14 -12.54 -8.25 8.36
C LEU A 14 -13.57 -8.46 7.24
N GLN A 15 -14.86 -8.23 7.54
CA GLN A 15 -15.96 -8.38 6.58
C GLN A 15 -16.05 -7.26 5.52
N SER A 16 -15.15 -6.26 5.51
CA SER A 16 -15.31 -5.06 4.67
C SER A 16 -14.27 -4.88 3.55
N TRP A 17 -13.19 -5.67 3.49
CA TRP A 17 -12.16 -5.57 2.44
C TRP A 17 -11.82 -6.91 1.78
N GLU A 18 -12.83 -7.74 1.52
CA GLU A 18 -12.62 -8.72 0.46
C GLU A 18 -12.51 -7.94 -0.85
N VAL A 19 -11.35 -7.98 -1.50
CA VAL A 19 -11.25 -7.46 -2.86
C VAL A 19 -11.92 -8.49 -3.78
N GLN A 20 -13.25 -8.57 -3.67
CA GLN A 20 -14.09 -9.43 -4.49
C GLN A 20 -13.89 -9.00 -5.94
N GLY A 21 -13.21 -9.83 -6.72
CA GLY A 21 -12.98 -9.60 -8.15
C GLY A 21 -11.53 -9.64 -8.63
N LEU A 22 -10.52 -9.70 -7.75
CA LEU A 22 -9.13 -9.89 -8.21
C LEU A 22 -8.91 -11.27 -8.85
N GLY A 23 -9.63 -12.29 -8.35
CA GLY A 23 -9.42 -13.67 -8.79
C GLY A 23 -8.02 -14.17 -8.45
N LYS A 24 -7.57 -15.21 -9.16
CA LYS A 24 -6.17 -15.68 -9.04
C LYS A 24 -5.26 -14.75 -9.84
N GLY A 25 -4.19 -14.31 -9.20
CA GLY A 25 -3.22 -13.43 -9.84
C GLY A 25 -1.89 -13.41 -9.10
N THR A 26 -1.05 -12.44 -9.46
CA THR A 26 0.23 -12.19 -8.81
C THR A 26 0.31 -10.75 -8.35
N MET A 27 0.78 -10.53 -7.13
CA MET A 27 1.14 -9.22 -6.61
C MET A 27 2.63 -8.96 -6.85
N ARG A 28 2.94 -7.79 -7.41
CA ARG A 28 4.31 -7.35 -7.68
C ARG A 28 4.63 -6.12 -6.83
N ILE A 29 5.68 -6.23 -6.01
CA ILE A 29 6.17 -5.14 -5.17
C ILE A 29 7.49 -4.64 -5.74
N ILE A 30 7.55 -3.36 -6.07
CA ILE A 30 8.70 -2.71 -6.69
C ILE A 30 9.26 -1.68 -5.71
N LYS A 31 10.49 -1.89 -5.25
CA LYS A 31 11.21 -0.96 -4.36
C LYS A 31 12.28 -0.24 -5.18
N ASP A 32 12.05 1.03 -5.46
CA ASP A 32 13.08 1.91 -6.02
C ASP A 32 13.91 2.49 -4.87
N MET A 33 15.16 2.04 -4.77
CA MET A 33 16.11 2.46 -3.73
C MET A 33 17.18 3.42 -4.28
N GLY A 34 16.95 4.02 -5.46
CA GLY A 34 17.96 4.84 -6.14
C GLY A 34 19.13 4.04 -6.71
N LEU A 35 18.95 2.71 -6.85
CA LEU A 35 19.90 1.82 -7.52
C LEU A 35 19.68 1.86 -9.03
N LYS A 36 20.58 1.22 -9.80
CA LYS A 36 20.48 1.15 -11.27
C LYS A 36 19.18 0.47 -11.72
N GLU A 37 18.76 -0.57 -11.01
CA GLU A 37 17.52 -1.29 -11.26
C GLU A 37 16.75 -1.42 -9.93
N PRO A 38 15.41 -1.31 -9.96
CA PRO A 38 14.61 -1.46 -8.75
C PRO A 38 14.60 -2.93 -8.29
N TYR A 39 14.45 -3.14 -6.99
CA TYR A 39 14.19 -4.47 -6.46
C TYR A 39 12.73 -4.85 -6.74
N ILE A 40 12.52 -6.06 -7.27
CA ILE A 40 11.20 -6.53 -7.67
C ILE A 40 10.91 -7.85 -6.96
N GLY A 41 9.94 -7.83 -6.06
CA GLY A 41 9.35 -9.01 -5.46
C GLY A 41 8.04 -9.39 -6.16
N ILE A 42 7.81 -10.69 -6.35
CA ILE A 42 6.57 -11.21 -6.93
C ILE A 42 6.06 -12.34 -6.03
N THR A 43 4.79 -12.25 -5.64
CA THR A 43 4.07 -13.30 -4.91
C THR A 43 2.73 -13.58 -5.58
N ASN A 44 2.15 -14.74 -5.30
CA ASN A 44 0.76 -15.00 -5.70
C ASN A 44 -0.20 -14.18 -4.83
N VAL A 45 -1.35 -13.84 -5.41
CA VAL A 45 -2.53 -13.38 -4.65
C VAL A 45 -3.28 -14.64 -4.26
N ASP A 46 -2.95 -15.15 -3.07
CA ASP A 46 -3.47 -16.40 -2.55
C ASP A 46 -4.65 -16.16 -1.59
N TYR A 47 -4.77 -14.94 -1.07
CA TYR A 47 -5.79 -14.56 -0.11
C TYR A 47 -6.87 -13.71 -0.79
N SER A 48 -8.08 -13.67 -0.21
CA SER A 48 -9.15 -12.76 -0.64
C SER A 48 -9.02 -11.36 -0.01
N SER A 49 -7.86 -11.06 0.61
CA SER A 49 -7.63 -9.93 1.50
C SER A 49 -6.23 -9.35 1.22
N LEU A 50 -6.18 -8.10 0.76
CA LEU A 50 -4.92 -7.42 0.43
C LEU A 50 -3.93 -7.36 1.62
N PRO A 51 -4.36 -7.07 2.88
CA PRO A 51 -3.47 -7.15 4.04
C PRO A 51 -2.82 -8.52 4.24
N ASP A 52 -3.54 -9.60 3.96
CA ASP A 52 -3.03 -10.96 4.13
C ASP A 52 -1.99 -11.28 3.05
N ASP A 53 -2.26 -10.90 1.79
CA ASP A 53 -1.30 -11.05 0.69
C ASP A 53 -0.01 -10.26 0.93
N ILE A 54 -0.11 -9.02 1.44
CA ILE A 54 1.06 -8.19 1.78
C ILE A 54 1.82 -8.79 2.97
N SER A 55 1.12 -9.27 3.99
CA SER A 55 1.75 -9.93 5.15
C SER A 55 2.49 -11.20 4.72
N ALA A 56 1.89 -12.00 3.83
CA ALA A 56 2.52 -13.18 3.24
C ALA A 56 3.75 -12.82 2.39
N TYR A 57 3.73 -11.70 1.66
CA TYR A 57 4.92 -11.20 0.96
C TYR A 57 6.07 -10.94 1.93
N PHE A 58 5.84 -10.19 3.00
CA PHE A 58 6.90 -9.87 3.97
C PHE A 58 7.44 -11.13 4.64
N TYR A 59 6.57 -12.07 4.99
CA TYR A 59 6.98 -13.33 5.59
C TYR A 59 7.83 -14.18 4.62
N ASN A 60 7.36 -14.38 3.39
CA ASN A 60 8.02 -15.29 2.44
C ASN A 60 9.24 -14.68 1.74
N SER A 61 9.18 -13.39 1.41
CA SER A 61 10.22 -12.72 0.59
C SER A 61 11.22 -11.95 1.44
N GLU A 62 10.78 -11.34 2.55
CA GLU A 62 11.64 -10.52 3.41
C GLU A 62 12.01 -11.24 4.70
N GLN A 63 11.38 -12.39 5.02
CA GLN A 63 11.55 -13.13 6.28
C GLN A 63 11.21 -12.27 7.51
N ILE A 64 10.22 -11.37 7.36
CA ILE A 64 9.75 -10.49 8.43
C ILE A 64 8.30 -10.86 8.76
N PRO A 65 8.04 -11.51 9.91
CA PRO A 65 6.69 -11.70 10.39
C PRO A 65 5.99 -10.35 10.51
N THR A 66 4.88 -10.20 9.79
CA THR A 66 4.19 -8.93 9.62
C THR A 66 2.69 -9.12 9.82
N ILE A 67 2.08 -8.24 10.63
CA ILE A 67 0.64 -8.16 10.83
C ILE A 67 0.17 -6.83 10.27
N ILE A 68 -0.86 -6.86 9.43
CA ILE A 68 -1.47 -5.65 8.85
C ILE A 68 -2.96 -5.66 9.15
N SER A 69 -3.44 -4.64 9.85
CA SER A 69 -4.87 -4.37 9.96
C SER A 69 -5.18 -3.15 9.13
N LEU A 70 -6.07 -3.29 8.15
CA LEU A 70 -6.47 -2.23 7.24
C LEU A 70 -7.98 -2.20 7.18
N ALA A 71 -8.54 -1.00 7.29
CA ALA A 71 -9.93 -0.79 6.97
C ALA A 71 -10.09 0.57 6.30
N CYS A 72 -10.94 0.60 5.30
CA CYS A 72 -11.58 1.83 4.89
C CYS A 72 -13.09 1.58 4.95
N GLU A 73 -13.89 2.59 4.70
CA GLU A 73 -15.34 2.48 4.64
C GLU A 73 -15.82 3.71 3.91
N ASP A 74 -16.81 3.54 3.05
CA ASP A 74 -17.42 4.60 2.28
C ASP A 74 -18.95 4.57 2.40
N THR A 75 -19.56 5.71 2.11
CA THR A 75 -20.99 5.82 1.96
C THR A 75 -21.44 5.30 0.59
N ASN A 76 -22.75 5.04 0.43
CA ASN A 76 -23.30 4.66 -0.88
C ASN A 76 -23.09 5.72 -1.98
N ASP A 77 -22.85 6.99 -1.62
CA ASP A 77 -22.48 8.07 -2.55
C ASP A 77 -20.96 8.20 -2.76
N GLY A 78 -20.17 7.24 -2.29
CA GLY A 78 -18.71 7.15 -2.52
C GLY A 78 -17.87 8.09 -1.67
N LYS A 79 -18.42 8.66 -0.59
CA LYS A 79 -17.63 9.45 0.36
C LYS A 79 -16.95 8.52 1.35
N ILE A 80 -15.64 8.67 1.52
CA ILE A 80 -14.89 7.92 2.52
C ILE A 80 -15.34 8.36 3.93
N LEU A 81 -15.89 7.41 4.69
CA LEU A 81 -16.24 7.54 6.10
C LEU A 81 -15.03 7.36 7.00
N CYS A 82 -14.20 6.36 6.71
CA CYS A 82 -12.92 6.16 7.39
C CYS A 82 -11.94 5.43 6.47
N SER A 83 -10.64 5.64 6.68
CA SER A 83 -9.58 4.92 5.99
C SER A 83 -8.33 4.96 6.84
N GLY A 84 -7.79 3.79 7.17
CA GLY A 84 -6.65 3.69 8.05
C GLY A 84 -6.12 2.26 8.14
N ALA A 85 -4.89 2.16 8.58
CA ALA A 85 -4.25 0.88 8.81
C ALA A 85 -3.19 1.00 9.91
N PHE A 86 -2.86 -0.13 10.51
CA PHE A 86 -1.61 -0.29 11.24
C PHE A 86 -0.86 -1.51 10.70
N MET A 87 0.47 -1.45 10.79
CA MET A 87 1.36 -2.55 10.43
C MET A 87 2.34 -2.77 11.57
N VAL A 88 2.49 -4.01 11.99
CA VAL A 88 3.45 -4.43 13.02
C VAL A 88 4.40 -5.43 12.39
N GLN A 89 5.70 -5.20 12.57
CA GLN A 89 6.75 -6.07 12.04
C GLN A 89 7.67 -6.52 13.16
N LEU A 90 7.86 -7.83 13.28
CA LEU A 90 8.79 -8.40 14.25
C LEU A 90 10.19 -8.40 13.65
N LEU A 91 11.08 -7.60 14.25
CA LEU A 91 12.49 -7.55 13.88
C LEU A 91 13.27 -8.73 14.48
N PRO A 92 14.43 -9.08 13.91
CA PRO A 92 15.26 -10.16 14.44
C PRO A 92 15.63 -9.93 15.91
N GLY A 93 15.52 -10.97 16.73
CA GLY A 93 15.87 -10.93 18.14
C GLY A 93 14.73 -10.58 19.10
N ALA A 94 13.48 -10.47 18.61
CA ALA A 94 12.31 -10.35 19.46
C ALA A 94 12.12 -11.60 20.35
N ASP A 95 11.73 -11.38 21.61
CA ASP A 95 11.51 -12.44 22.60
C ASP A 95 10.27 -13.30 22.27
N GLU A 96 10.35 -14.62 22.48
CA GLU A 96 9.26 -15.54 22.12
C GLU A 96 7.97 -15.34 22.96
N ASP A 97 8.07 -14.93 24.23
CA ASP A 97 6.91 -14.63 25.08
C ASP A 97 6.22 -13.35 24.61
N PHE A 98 7.02 -12.32 24.27
CA PHE A 98 6.52 -11.08 23.68
C PHE A 98 5.77 -11.34 22.37
N ILE A 99 6.36 -12.13 21.46
CA ILE A 99 5.74 -12.51 20.18
C ILE A 99 4.38 -13.17 20.42
N THR A 100 4.32 -14.15 21.32
CA THR A 100 3.09 -14.91 21.61
C THR A 100 1.99 -14.00 22.18
N LYS A 101 2.35 -13.04 23.04
CA LYS A 101 1.41 -12.07 23.61
C LYS A 101 0.89 -11.10 22.54
N LEU A 102 1.78 -10.60 21.70
CA LEU A 102 1.45 -9.69 20.61
C LEU A 102 0.50 -10.35 19.60
N GLU A 103 0.75 -11.61 19.23
CA GLU A 103 -0.15 -12.37 18.35
C GLU A 103 -1.56 -12.48 18.93
N ARG A 104 -1.68 -12.84 20.22
CA ARG A 104 -2.99 -12.91 20.91
C ARG A 104 -3.72 -11.57 20.95
N LYS A 105 -2.98 -10.48 21.20
CA LYS A 105 -3.54 -9.12 21.21
C LYS A 105 -4.00 -8.70 19.81
N ALA A 106 -3.19 -8.97 18.80
CA ALA A 106 -3.53 -8.70 17.41
C ALA A 106 -4.75 -9.51 16.92
N GLU A 107 -4.94 -10.74 17.43
CA GLU A 107 -6.14 -11.53 17.16
C GLU A 107 -7.40 -10.99 17.88
N ALA A 108 -7.22 -10.42 19.07
CA ALA A 108 -8.30 -9.92 19.92
C ALA A 108 -8.71 -8.46 19.66
N ILE A 109 -7.84 -7.68 19.01
CA ILE A 109 -8.10 -6.27 18.74
C ILE A 109 -9.30 -6.12 17.79
N ARG A 110 -10.10 -5.09 18.05
CA ARG A 110 -11.25 -4.78 17.19
C ARG A 110 -10.76 -4.35 15.80
N PRO A 111 -11.60 -4.55 14.76
CA PRO A 111 -11.38 -4.03 13.43
C PRO A 111 -11.00 -2.55 13.39
N MET A 112 -10.08 -2.17 12.48
CA MET A 112 -9.59 -0.79 12.37
C MET A 112 -10.72 0.22 12.14
N ASN A 113 -11.76 -0.11 11.36
CA ASN A 113 -12.91 0.77 11.16
C ASN A 113 -13.72 1.00 12.44
N GLU A 114 -13.88 -0.01 13.29
CA GLU A 114 -14.55 0.14 14.59
C GLU A 114 -13.74 1.03 15.53
N LEU A 115 -12.42 0.84 15.58
CA LEU A 115 -11.52 1.65 16.39
C LEU A 115 -11.56 3.13 15.96
N MET A 116 -11.48 3.39 14.65
CA MET A 116 -11.57 4.74 14.09
C MET A 116 -12.95 5.38 14.33
N LYS A 117 -14.05 4.64 14.14
CA LYS A 117 -15.41 5.11 14.43
C LYS A 117 -15.64 5.40 15.91
N GLY A 118 -14.97 4.66 16.79
CA GLY A 118 -14.92 4.93 18.22
C GLY A 118 -14.17 6.20 18.60
N GLY A 119 -13.53 6.88 17.63
CA GLY A 119 -12.77 8.11 17.84
C GLY A 119 -11.38 7.88 18.43
N MET A 120 -10.84 6.66 18.36
CA MET A 120 -9.50 6.37 18.85
C MET A 120 -8.45 6.99 17.92
N SER A 121 -7.44 7.63 18.51
CA SER A 121 -6.26 8.09 17.78
C SER A 121 -5.35 6.92 17.42
N LEU A 122 -4.40 7.12 16.49
CA LEU A 122 -3.45 6.08 16.11
C LEU A 122 -2.58 5.66 17.30
N GLU A 123 -2.18 6.60 18.14
CA GLU A 123 -1.42 6.34 19.37
C GLU A 123 -2.23 5.47 20.33
N GLN A 124 -3.53 5.74 20.49
CA GLN A 124 -4.41 4.92 21.34
C GLN A 124 -4.56 3.50 20.76
N ILE A 125 -4.65 3.36 19.44
CA ILE A 125 -4.75 2.06 18.77
C ILE A 125 -3.46 1.25 18.95
N ILE A 126 -2.29 1.90 18.79
CA ILE A 126 -0.98 1.26 19.03
C ILE A 126 -0.87 0.85 20.51
N ASN A 127 -1.27 1.72 21.44
CA ASN A 127 -1.27 1.40 22.87
C ASN A 127 -2.03 0.12 23.18
N LEU A 128 -3.20 -0.12 22.57
CA LEU A 128 -3.95 -1.37 22.79
C LEU A 128 -3.19 -2.65 22.43
N LEU A 129 -2.21 -2.56 21.51
CA LEU A 129 -1.38 -3.70 21.12
C LEU A 129 -0.34 -4.03 22.20
N TYR A 130 0.03 -3.07 23.04
CA TYR A 130 1.05 -3.21 24.10
C TYR A 130 0.46 -3.20 25.52
N ASP A 131 -0.76 -2.69 25.69
CA ASP A 131 -1.45 -2.57 26.98
C ASP A 131 -1.63 -3.95 27.64
N ASP A 132 -1.50 -4.03 28.96
CA ASP A 132 -1.55 -5.26 29.77
C ASP A 132 -0.60 -6.40 29.34
N MET A 133 0.55 -6.10 28.71
CA MET A 133 1.61 -7.10 28.51
C MET A 133 2.36 -7.42 29.81
N ASP A 134 1.66 -7.63 30.93
CA ASP A 134 2.23 -8.05 32.21
C ASP A 134 3.16 -9.26 31.99
N THR A 135 4.46 -8.98 32.01
CA THR A 135 5.50 -9.98 32.13
C THR A 135 5.73 -10.12 33.63
N ALA A 136 5.99 -11.32 34.13
CA ALA A 136 6.36 -11.50 35.55
C ALA A 136 7.71 -10.83 35.92
N ASP A 137 8.25 -10.05 34.99
CA ASP A 137 9.47 -9.29 35.02
C ASP A 137 9.14 -7.94 34.34
N ASP A 138 8.72 -6.94 35.12
CA ASP A 138 8.36 -5.57 34.71
C ASP A 138 9.43 -4.87 33.82
N SER A 139 10.57 -5.52 33.55
CA SER A 139 11.66 -5.05 32.71
C SER A 139 11.54 -5.39 31.21
N LEU A 140 10.57 -6.22 30.78
CA LEU A 140 10.53 -6.76 29.42
C LEU A 140 9.55 -6.08 28.45
N VAL A 141 8.65 -5.21 28.93
CA VAL A 141 7.80 -4.38 28.04
C VAL A 141 8.40 -2.98 28.00
N GLU A 142 9.25 -2.73 27.00
CA GLU A 142 9.70 -1.37 26.72
C GLU A 142 8.52 -0.51 26.28
N GLU A 143 8.44 0.72 26.80
CA GLU A 143 7.49 1.72 26.30
C GLU A 143 7.73 1.94 24.81
N TYR A 144 6.67 2.07 24.01
CA TYR A 144 6.84 2.37 22.59
C TYR A 144 7.32 3.83 22.41
N GLU A 145 8.22 4.04 21.46
CA GLU A 145 8.71 5.37 21.10
C GLU A 145 8.10 5.80 19.75
N ILE A 146 7.54 7.02 19.71
CA ILE A 146 7.12 7.64 18.45
C ILE A 146 8.37 8.26 17.81
N LEU A 147 8.91 7.58 16.80
CA LEU A 147 10.12 8.03 16.10
C LEU A 147 9.86 9.18 15.12
N GLU A 148 8.70 9.19 14.47
CA GLU A 148 8.37 10.16 13.43
C GLU A 148 6.86 10.27 13.20
N GLU A 149 6.40 11.49 12.92
CA GLU A 149 5.04 11.77 12.44
C GLU A 149 5.11 12.48 11.09
N LYS A 150 4.30 12.02 10.13
CA LYS A 150 4.24 12.56 8.77
C LYS A 150 2.80 12.69 8.30
N GLU A 151 2.46 13.86 7.77
CA GLU A 151 1.18 14.07 7.10
C GLU A 151 1.17 13.34 5.75
N LEU A 152 0.18 12.48 5.55
CA LEU A 152 -0.04 11.78 4.28
C LEU A 152 -1.00 12.58 3.41
N LYS A 153 -0.59 12.85 2.18
CA LYS A 153 -1.43 13.48 1.16
C LYS A 153 -1.28 12.77 -0.18
N TYR A 154 -2.38 12.68 -0.91
CA TYR A 154 -2.33 12.25 -2.31
C TYR A 154 -1.51 13.26 -3.12
N ASN A 155 -0.52 12.77 -3.86
CA ASN A 155 0.34 13.60 -4.70
C ASN A 155 0.72 12.84 -5.98
N CYS A 156 0.53 13.47 -7.14
CA CYS A 156 0.94 12.95 -8.44
C CYS A 156 1.98 13.88 -9.06
N ASP A 157 3.08 13.32 -9.56
CA ASP A 157 4.22 14.03 -10.14
C ASP A 157 4.06 14.34 -11.65
N CYS A 158 2.88 14.06 -12.21
CA CYS A 158 2.63 14.25 -13.63
C CYS A 158 2.68 15.74 -14.02
N ASN A 159 3.18 16.02 -15.22
CA ASN A 159 3.29 17.38 -15.76
C ASN A 159 3.30 17.36 -17.30
N SER A 160 3.06 18.53 -17.89
CA SER A 160 2.93 18.70 -19.35
C SER A 160 4.17 18.19 -20.10
N ASP A 161 5.37 18.56 -19.66
CA ASP A 161 6.64 18.20 -20.30
C ASP A 161 6.88 16.69 -20.32
N ARG A 162 6.41 15.96 -19.30
CA ARG A 162 6.48 14.48 -19.26
C ARG A 162 5.59 13.86 -20.33
N PHE A 163 4.37 14.37 -20.51
CA PHE A 163 3.45 13.89 -21.54
C PHE A 163 3.93 14.27 -22.95
N GLN A 164 4.35 15.51 -23.15
CA GLN A 164 4.89 15.99 -24.42
C GLN A 164 6.06 15.11 -24.89
N ARG A 165 7.05 14.85 -24.01
CA ARG A 165 8.17 13.96 -24.33
C ARG A 165 7.73 12.54 -24.66
N GLY A 166 6.71 12.03 -23.98
CA GLY A 166 6.10 10.73 -24.30
C GLY A 166 5.48 10.72 -25.70
N ILE A 167 4.69 11.74 -26.04
CA ILE A 167 4.04 11.89 -27.35
C ILE A 167 5.08 12.03 -28.48
N MET A 168 6.18 12.75 -28.23
CA MET A 168 7.29 12.87 -29.19
C MET A 168 7.90 11.53 -29.60
N THR A 169 7.74 10.46 -28.80
CA THR A 169 8.26 9.13 -29.16
C THR A 169 7.50 8.44 -30.29
N LEU A 170 6.30 8.91 -30.64
CA LEU A 170 5.53 8.42 -31.80
C LEU A 170 6.24 8.75 -33.13
N GLY A 171 7.04 9.81 -33.14
CA GLY A 171 7.76 10.27 -34.33
C GLY A 171 6.95 11.20 -35.22
N LYS A 172 7.65 11.85 -36.16
CA LYS A 172 7.14 12.95 -36.99
C LYS A 172 5.94 12.56 -37.86
N GLU A 173 6.01 11.43 -38.55
CA GLU A 173 4.97 11.03 -39.52
C GLU A 173 3.65 10.71 -38.81
N GLU A 174 3.69 10.02 -37.68
CA GLU A 174 2.51 9.72 -36.87
C GLU A 174 1.88 10.99 -36.30
N LEU A 175 2.71 11.91 -35.78
CA LEU A 175 2.21 13.19 -35.25
C LEU A 175 1.54 14.04 -36.33
N LYS A 176 2.12 14.09 -37.54
CA LYS A 176 1.48 14.79 -38.67
C LYS A 176 0.14 14.17 -39.03
N HIS A 177 0.08 12.85 -39.15
CA HIS A 177 -1.15 12.14 -39.46
C HIS A 177 -2.25 12.40 -38.43
N ILE A 178 -1.89 12.44 -37.14
CA ILE A 178 -2.81 12.83 -36.06
C ILE A 178 -3.29 14.27 -36.26
N PHE A 179 -2.38 15.22 -36.50
CA PHE A 179 -2.74 16.65 -36.64
C PHE A 179 -3.49 17.00 -37.94
N GLU A 180 -3.39 16.17 -38.97
CA GLU A 180 -4.20 16.29 -40.19
C GLU A 180 -5.68 15.98 -39.93
N GLY A 181 -5.96 15.01 -39.04
CA GLY A 181 -7.32 14.61 -38.67
C GLY A 181 -7.90 15.37 -37.46
N GLU A 182 -7.06 15.70 -36.48
CA GLU A 182 -7.42 16.30 -35.21
C GLU A 182 -6.59 17.56 -34.96
N LYS A 183 -7.17 18.62 -34.39
CA LYS A 183 -6.40 19.85 -34.12
C LYS A 183 -5.61 19.83 -32.82
N GLU A 184 -5.94 18.91 -31.93
CA GLU A 184 -5.37 18.80 -30.59
C GLU A 184 -5.22 17.35 -30.17
N ILE A 185 -4.19 17.07 -29.38
CA ILE A 185 -4.00 15.79 -28.68
C ILE A 185 -4.32 16.01 -27.20
N GLU A 186 -5.25 15.24 -26.64
CA GLU A 186 -5.50 15.21 -25.20
C GLU A 186 -4.85 13.97 -24.57
N ALA A 187 -3.92 14.19 -23.65
CA ALA A 187 -3.31 13.14 -22.84
C ALA A 187 -3.87 13.17 -21.42
N GLU A 188 -4.38 12.03 -20.94
CA GLU A 188 -4.91 11.89 -19.59
C GLU A 188 -3.97 11.06 -18.71
N CYS A 189 -3.60 11.63 -17.56
CA CYS A 189 -2.83 10.91 -16.57
C CYS A 189 -3.65 9.79 -15.94
N GLN A 190 -3.25 8.54 -16.15
CA GLN A 190 -3.92 7.36 -15.60
C GLN A 190 -3.87 7.26 -14.06
N PHE A 191 -3.03 8.06 -13.39
CA PHE A 191 -2.93 8.07 -11.93
C PHE A 191 -3.85 9.10 -11.27
N CYS A 192 -3.91 10.32 -11.81
CA CYS A 192 -4.66 11.43 -11.20
C CYS A 192 -5.81 11.98 -12.04
N GLY A 193 -6.02 11.47 -13.26
CA GLY A 193 -7.06 11.92 -14.19
C GLY A 193 -6.83 13.30 -14.80
N LYS A 194 -5.70 13.97 -14.51
CA LYS A 194 -5.42 15.28 -15.10
C LYS A 194 -5.23 15.16 -16.61
N LYS A 195 -5.92 16.03 -17.35
CA LYS A 195 -5.87 16.14 -18.80
C LYS A 195 -4.89 17.23 -19.23
N TYR A 196 -4.06 16.93 -20.20
CA TYR A 196 -3.10 17.84 -20.83
C TYR A 196 -3.42 17.94 -22.31
N LYS A 197 -3.52 19.15 -22.83
CA LYS A 197 -3.84 19.40 -24.23
C LYS A 197 -2.61 19.91 -24.95
N PHE A 198 -2.36 19.37 -26.14
CA PHE A 198 -1.25 19.74 -26.99
C PHE A 198 -1.76 20.05 -28.40
N THR A 199 -1.10 21.00 -29.03
CA THR A 199 -1.33 21.45 -30.40
C THR A 199 -0.09 21.17 -31.23
N GLU A 200 -0.17 21.36 -32.54
CA GLU A 200 0.97 21.18 -33.45
C GLU A 200 2.18 22.04 -33.04
N ASN A 201 1.93 23.25 -32.48
CA ASN A 201 2.97 24.16 -32.02
C ASN A 201 3.81 23.58 -30.86
N ASP A 202 3.23 22.70 -30.06
CA ASP A 202 3.94 22.03 -28.96
C ASP A 202 4.97 21.01 -29.49
N PHE A 203 4.97 20.70 -30.79
CA PHE A 203 5.85 19.70 -31.40
C PHE A 203 6.70 20.26 -32.55
N GLU A 204 6.85 21.59 -32.64
CA GLU A 204 7.59 22.23 -33.74
C GLU A 204 8.99 21.64 -33.95
N ASP A 205 9.72 21.32 -32.88
CA ASP A 205 11.09 20.83 -32.94
C ASP A 205 11.23 19.47 -33.65
N ILE A 206 10.23 18.58 -33.51
CA ILE A 206 10.22 17.27 -34.16
C ILE A 206 9.55 17.33 -35.53
N LEU A 207 8.64 18.27 -35.77
CA LEU A 207 7.96 18.46 -37.05
C LEU A 207 8.83 19.20 -38.08
N LYS A 208 9.73 20.09 -37.64
CA LYS A 208 10.64 20.86 -38.51
C LYS A 208 11.94 20.12 -38.86
N LYS A 209 12.40 19.19 -38.02
CA LYS A 209 13.53 18.28 -38.34
C LYS A 209 13.12 17.21 -39.33
#